data_AF-A0A1Z4UZD2-F1
#
_entry.id   AF-A0A1Z4UZD2-F1
#
_cell.length_a   1.000
_cell.length_b   1.000
_cell.length_c   1.000
_cell.angle_alpha   90.00
_cell.angle_beta   90.00
_cell.angle_gamma   90.00
#
_symmetry.space_group_name_H-M   'P 1'
#
loop_
_entity.id
_entity.type
_entity.pdbx_description
1 polymer ?
#
loop_
_entity_poly.entity_id
_entity_poly.type
_entity_poly.pdbx_seq_one_letter_code
_entity_poly.pdbx_strand_id
1 'polypeptide(L)' 'MEAKEIKDKLNLLIEQAAEIDPNLTTKLRDINRWIKHIKLGSLISKPIVVAFLLEVITDSKVWLAIKSLPSEEDKRLQF' A
#
# COMPACT_ATOMS: atom_id res chain seq x y z
N MET A 1 -16.93 -4.56 4.04
CA MET A 1 -15.61 -3.90 4.15
C MET A 1 -15.69 -2.90 5.28
N GLU A 2 -15.19 -3.31 6.45
CA GLU A 2 -15.12 -2.40 7.60
C GLU A 2 -13.88 -1.53 7.47
N ALA A 3 -13.95 -0.22 7.75
CA ALA A 3 -12.79 0.67 7.64
C ALA A 3 -11.61 0.30 8.56
N LYS A 4 -11.82 -0.61 9.53
CA LYS A 4 -10.76 -1.24 10.31
C LYS A 4 -9.78 -2.01 9.39
N GLU A 5 -10.31 -2.65 8.34
CA GLU A 5 -9.51 -3.36 7.34
C GLU A 5 -8.57 -2.44 6.55
N ILE A 6 -8.91 -1.16 6.35
CA ILE A 6 -8.08 -0.26 5.52
C ILE A 6 -6.79 0.10 6.24
N LYS A 7 -6.88 0.44 7.54
CA LYS A 7 -5.69 0.76 8.35
C LYS A 7 -4.77 -0.46 8.47
N ASP A 8 -5.35 -1.64 8.68
CA ASP A 8 -4.59 -2.89 8.78
C ASP A 8 -3.93 -3.27 7.44
N LYS A 9 -4.66 -3.16 6.33
CA LYS A 9 -4.11 -3.38 4.96
C LYS A 9 -2.98 -2.40 4.64
N LEU A 10 -3.11 -1.14 5.05
CA LEU A 10 -2.11 -0.11 4.81
C LEU A 10 -0.84 -0.33 5.64
N ASN A 11 -0.98 -0.74 6.91
CA ASN A 11 0.17 -1.10 7.76
C ASN A 11 0.95 -2.29 7.19
N LEU A 12 0.25 -3.37 6.82
CA LEU A 12 0.89 -4.54 6.20
C LEU A 12 1.60 -4.17 4.90
N LEU A 13 0.99 -3.32 4.08
CA LEU A 13 1.58 -2.87 2.82
C LEU A 13 2.84 -2.00 3.04
N ILE A 14 2.88 -1.19 4.10
CA ILE A 14 4.07 -0.42 4.48
C ILE A 14 5.23 -1.36 4.86
N GLU A 15 4.94 -2.42 5.60
CA GLU A 15 5.95 -3.43 5.97
C GLU A 15 6.51 -4.11 4.73
N GLN A 16 5.65 -4.56 3.80
CA GLN A 16 6.06 -5.16 2.53
C GLN A 16 6.87 -4.19 1.67
N ALA A 17 6.45 -2.93 1.57
CA ALA A 17 7.15 -1.93 0.78
C ALA A 17 8.54 -1.61 1.33
N ALA A 18 8.75 -1.70 2.65
CA ALA A 18 10.00 -1.32 3.29
C ALA A 18 11.21 -2.13 2.80
N GLU A 19 10.97 -3.37 2.37
CA GLU A 19 12.00 -4.28 1.85
C GLU A 19 12.30 -4.08 0.36
N ILE A 20 11.39 -3.44 -0.39
CA ILE A 20 11.41 -3.42 -1.86
C ILE A 20 11.58 -1.99 -2.42
N ASP A 21 10.83 -1.03 -1.89
CA ASP A 21 10.76 0.34 -2.40
C ASP A 21 10.62 1.36 -1.24
N PRO A 22 11.74 1.95 -0.77
CA PRO A 22 11.74 2.95 0.30
C PRO A 22 10.94 4.23 -0.01
N ASN A 23 10.83 4.59 -1.30
CA ASN A 23 10.08 5.77 -1.71
C ASN A 23 8.57 5.51 -1.58
N LEU A 24 8.10 4.37 -2.07
CA LEU A 24 6.71 3.95 -1.87
C LEU A 24 6.38 3.82 -0.38
N THR A 25 7.27 3.24 0.41
CA THR A 25 7.14 3.14 1.88
C THR A 25 6.88 4.49 2.52
N THR A 26 7.64 5.52 2.11
CA THR A 26 7.49 6.88 2.64
C THR A 26 6.10 7.46 2.33
N LYS A 27 5.66 7.34 1.07
CA LYS A 27 4.33 7.81 0.65
C LYS A 27 3.19 7.11 1.38
N LEU A 28 3.27 5.80 1.56
CA LEU A 28 2.26 5.02 2.28
C LEU A 28 2.20 5.41 3.77
N ARG A 29 3.35 5.70 4.40
CA ARG A 29 3.41 6.22 5.78
C ARG A 29 2.75 7.59 5.90
N ASP A 30 2.92 8.48 4.93
CA ASP A 30 2.26 9.78 4.93
C ASP A 30 0.73 9.65 4.84
N ILE A 31 0.24 8.77 3.97
CA ILE A 31 -1.19 8.43 3.89
C ILE A 31 -1.69 7.83 5.21
N ASN A 32 -0.94 6.90 5.80
CA ASN A 32 -1.31 6.29 7.07
C ASN A 32 -1.37 7.32 8.20
N ARG A 33 -0.41 8.26 8.25
CA ARG A 33 -0.41 9.37 9.21
C ARG A 33 -1.61 10.29 9.00
N TRP A 34 -1.97 10.59 7.75
CA TRP A 34 -3.15 11.39 7.43
C TRP A 34 -4.44 10.74 7.96
N ILE A 35 -4.62 9.44 7.77
CA ILE A 35 -5.84 8.73 8.22
C ILE A 35 -5.80 8.30 9.69
N LYS A 36 -4.63 8.33 10.35
CA LYS A 36 -4.43 7.87 11.73
C LYS A 36 -5.42 8.54 12.69
N HIS A 37 -5.57 9.85 12.57
CA HIS A 37 -6.39 10.68 13.45
C HIS A 37 -7.87 10.73 13.04
N ILE A 38 -8.23 10.17 11.89
CA ILE A 38 -9.62 10.12 11.43
C ILE A 38 -10.35 8.99 12.15
N LYS A 39 -11.43 9.33 12.87
CA LYS A 39 -12.34 8.36 13.48
C LYS A 39 -12.93 7.46 12.38
N LEU A 40 -13.04 6.16 12.64
CA LEU A 40 -13.54 5.16 11.68
C LEU A 40 -14.87 5.57 11.03
N GLY A 41 -15.85 6.03 11.83
CA GLY A 41 -17.13 6.50 11.29
C GLY A 41 -17.03 7.73 10.38
N SER A 42 -16.06 8.61 10.62
CA SER A 42 -15.79 9.79 9.78
C SER A 42 -15.07 9.44 8.47
N LEU A 43 -14.32 8.33 8.47
CA LEU A 43 -13.70 7.80 7.27
C LEU A 43 -14.73 7.09 6.38
N ILE A 44 -15.57 6.24 6.98
CA ILE A 44 -16.61 5.48 6.25
C ILE A 44 -17.66 6.40 5.63
N SER A 45 -17.97 7.54 6.27
CA SER A 45 -18.89 8.54 5.70
C SER A 45 -18.34 9.29 4.48
N LYS A 46 -17.08 9.06 4.09
CA LYS A 46 -16.42 9.66 2.93
C LYS A 46 -16.14 8.59 1.87
N PRO A 47 -17.14 8.18 1.06
CA PRO A 47 -17.00 7.07 0.14
C PRO A 47 -15.89 7.28 -0.91
N ILE A 48 -15.69 8.51 -1.38
CA ILE A 48 -14.62 8.85 -2.32
C ILE A 48 -13.24 8.65 -1.69
N VAL A 49 -13.06 9.04 -0.43
CA VAL A 49 -11.80 8.85 0.29
C VAL A 49 -11.53 7.36 0.51
N VAL A 50 -12.56 6.60 0.87
CA VAL A 50 -12.45 5.14 1.00
C VAL A 50 -12.06 4.50 -0.33
N ALA A 51 -12.73 4.84 -1.43
CA ALA A 51 -12.40 4.32 -2.76
C ALA A 51 -10.96 4.65 -3.15
N PHE A 52 -10.52 5.90 -2.94
CA PHE A 52 -9.14 6.32 -3.18
C PHE A 52 -8.12 5.49 -2.39
N LEU A 53 -8.36 5.27 -1.09
CA LEU A 53 -7.45 4.48 -0.26
C LEU A 53 -7.34 3.02 -0.73
N LEU A 54 -8.44 2.46 -1.23
CA LEU A 54 -8.46 1.10 -1.77
C LEU A 54 -7.70 1.00 -3.09
N GLU A 55 -7.85 1.98 -3.96
CA GLU A 55 -7.10 2.04 -5.22
C GLU A 55 -5.61 2.14 -4.93
N VAL A 56 -5.21 3.06 -4.02
CA VAL A 56 -3.81 3.21 -3.62
C VAL A 56 -3.23 1.90 -3.06
N ILE A 57 -3.99 1.19 -2.22
CA ILE A 57 -3.53 -0.11 -1.70
C ILE A 57 -3.37 -1.13 -2.83
N THR A 58 -4.31 -1.15 -3.79
CA THR A 58 -4.31 -2.11 -4.90
C THR A 58 -3.14 -1.84 -5.84
N ASP A 59 -2.98 -0.60 -6.29
CA ASP A 59 -1.91 -0.19 -7.20
C ASP A 59 -0.52 -0.39 -6.59
N SER A 60 -0.38 -0.09 -5.29
CA SER A 60 0.88 -0.32 -4.57
C SER A 60 1.24 -1.80 -4.51
N LYS A 61 0.27 -2.69 -4.29
CA LYS A 61 0.52 -4.14 -4.31
C LYS A 61 0.96 -4.61 -5.70
N VAL A 62 0.31 -4.12 -6.75
CA VAL A 62 0.71 -4.43 -8.14
C VAL A 62 2.12 -3.91 -8.41
N TRP A 63 2.44 -2.69 -8.01
CA TRP A 63 3.77 -2.11 -8.16
C TRP A 63 4.84 -2.93 -7.44
N LEU A 64 4.61 -3.30 -6.18
CA LEU A 64 5.55 -4.14 -5.44
C LEU A 64 5.72 -5.51 -6.10
N ALA A 65 4.65 -6.13 -6.56
CA ALA A 65 4.73 -7.40 -7.29
C ALA A 65 5.59 -7.28 -8.55
N ILE A 66 5.45 -6.19 -9.32
CA ILE A 66 6.29 -5.90 -10.49
C ILE A 66 7.75 -5.70 -10.08
N LYS A 67 8.01 -4.97 -8.99
CA LYS A 67 9.36 -4.69 -8.49
C LYS A 67 10.07 -5.91 -7.92
N SER A 68 9.32 -6.89 -7.42
CA SER A 68 9.85 -8.15 -6.92
C SER A 68 10.12 -9.19 -8.02
N LEU A 69 9.76 -8.91 -9.27
CA LEU A 69 10.11 -9.80 -10.38
C LEU A 69 11.63 -9.81 -10.58
N PRO A 70 12.25 -10.97 -10.85
CA PRO A 70 13.66 -11.06 -11.20
C PRO A 70 13.98 -10.16 -12.39
N SER A 71 15.12 -9.48 -12.37
CA SER A 71 15.57 -8.73 -13.53
C SER A 71 15.80 -9.69 -14.70
N GLU A 72 15.78 -9.17 -15.93
CA GLU A 72 16.12 -9.98 -17.11
C GLU A 72 17.55 -10.54 -17.03
N GLU A 73 18.45 -9.89 -16.28
CA GLU A 73 19.80 -10.38 -15.99
C GLU A 73 19.78 -11.55 -15.00
N ASP A 74 18.95 -11.49 -13.95
CA ASP A 74 18.76 -12.59 -13.00
C ASP A 74 18.15 -13.83 -13.68
N LYS A 75 17.25 -13.63 -14.65
CA LYS A 75 16.67 -14.74 -15.44
C LYS A 75 17.70 -15.40 -16.35
N ARG A 76 18.64 -14.63 -16.91
CA ARG A 76 19.71 -15.13 -17.80
C ARG A 76 20.77 -15.94 -17.07
N LEU A 77 21.02 -15.64 -15.79
CA LEU A 77 21.98 -16.38 -14.95
C LEU A 77 21.44 -17.71 -14.41
N GLN A 78 20.16 -18.03 -14.65
CA GLN A 78 19.51 -19.27 -14.22
C GLN A 78 19.44 -20.37 -15.32
N PHE A 79 20.00 -20.12 -16.50
CA PHE A 79 20.11 -21.08 -17.61
C PHE A 79 21.57 -21.32 -17.99
#